data_AF-A0A143X6Q3-F1
#
_entry.id   AF-A0A143X6Q3-F1
#
_cell.length_a   1.000
_cell.length_b   1.000
_cell.length_c   1.000
_cell.angle_alpha   90.00
_cell.angle_beta   90.00
_cell.angle_gamma   90.00
#
_symmetry.space_group_name_H-M   'P 1'
#
loop_
_entity.id
_entity.type
_entity.pdbx_description
1 polymer ?
#
loop_
_entity_poly.entity_id
_entity_poly.type
_entity_poly.pdbx_seq_one_letter_code
_entity_poly.pdbx_strand_id
1 'polypeptide(L)'
;MKTFEKVLEIFREYLDCDLEEEVLPCREGYLRVTWNGDSRYCVDGLLSRTPDELFEVLLSDYRSYEELRLTKGCREVTEEDERQAEILCQSFRERWKEEEK
;
A
#
# COMPACT_ATOMS: atom_id res chain seq x y z
N MET A 1 -19.24 5.76 -1.06
CA MET A 1 -18.66 6.96 -0.39
C MET A 1 -17.26 6.62 0.04
N LYS A 2 -16.26 7.36 -0.42
CA LYS A 2 -14.86 7.13 -0.07
C LYS A 2 -14.61 7.38 1.41
N THR A 3 -14.16 6.36 2.13
CA THR A 3 -13.74 6.44 3.55
C THR A 3 -12.42 5.71 3.75
N PHE A 4 -11.76 5.96 4.88
CA PHE A 4 -10.52 5.27 5.23
C PHE A 4 -10.74 3.77 5.42
N GLU A 5 -11.86 3.36 6.03
CA GLU A 5 -12.19 1.96 6.26
C GLU A 5 -12.31 1.20 4.94
N LYS A 6 -12.85 1.85 3.90
CA LYS A 6 -12.93 1.26 2.56
C LYS A 6 -11.56 1.07 1.92
N VAL A 7 -10.65 2.02 2.11
CA VAL A 7 -9.25 1.87 1.67
C VAL A 7 -8.63 0.66 2.37
N LEU A 8 -8.76 0.56 3.69
CA LEU A 8 -8.24 -0.58 4.45
C LEU A 8 -8.87 -1.92 4.01
N GLU A 9 -10.15 -1.94 3.66
CA GLU A 9 -10.81 -3.13 3.10
C GLU A 9 -10.20 -3.55 1.75
N ILE A 10 -9.96 -2.60 0.85
CA ILE A 10 -9.36 -2.83 -0.46
C ILE A 10 -7.94 -3.42 -0.32
N PHE A 11 -7.14 -2.90 0.62
CA PHE A 11 -5.76 -3.31 0.84
C PHE A 11 -5.58 -4.41 1.90
N ARG A 12 -6.66 -4.95 2.47
CA ARG A 12 -6.56 -5.92 3.59
C ARG A 12 -5.65 -7.11 3.28
N GLU A 13 -5.84 -7.76 2.13
CA GLU A 13 -5.02 -8.92 1.77
C GLU A 13 -3.53 -8.59 1.65
N TYR A 14 -3.22 -7.38 1.18
CA TYR A 14 -1.84 -6.89 1.11
C TYR A 14 -1.27 -6.65 2.50
N LEU A 15 -1.96 -5.88 3.34
CA LEU A 15 -1.54 -5.55 4.70
C LEU A 15 -1.42 -6.80 5.61
N ASP A 16 -2.23 -7.83 5.36
CA ASP A 16 -2.13 -9.11 6.07
C ASP A 16 -0.88 -9.91 5.65
N CYS A 17 -0.34 -9.66 4.45
CA CYS A 17 0.87 -10.31 3.94
C CYS A 17 2.15 -9.56 4.27
N ASP A 18 2.12 -8.22 4.14
CA ASP A 18 3.27 -7.35 4.35
C ASP A 18 3.27 -6.77 5.76
N LEU A 19 3.91 -7.50 6.68
CA LEU A 19 3.94 -7.14 8.10
C LEU A 19 4.87 -5.96 8.42
N GLU A 20 5.63 -5.47 7.43
CA GLU A 20 6.43 -4.25 7.61
C GLU A 20 5.55 -3.00 7.53
N GLU A 21 4.41 -3.06 6.85
CA GLU A 21 3.50 -1.91 6.72
C GLU A 21 2.37 -1.94 7.74
N GLU A 22 2.32 -0.92 8.59
CA GLU A 22 1.26 -0.73 9.58
C GLU A 22 0.47 0.55 9.30
N VAL A 23 -0.86 0.48 9.37
CA VAL A 23 -1.74 1.64 9.16
C VAL A 23 -2.54 1.92 10.42
N LEU A 24 -2.35 3.10 11.00
CA LEU A 24 -2.90 3.48 12.30
C LEU A 24 -3.78 4.74 12.19
N PRO A 25 -4.95 4.78 12.85
CA PRO A 25 -5.72 6.01 12.95
C PRO A 25 -4.98 7.02 13.84
N CYS A 26 -5.06 8.30 13.47
CA CYS A 26 -4.52 9.41 14.25
C CYS A 26 -5.49 10.59 14.27
N ARG A 27 -5.17 11.65 15.03
CA ARG A 27 -6.06 12.81 15.20
C ARG A 27 -6.37 13.53 13.88
N GLU A 28 -5.45 13.49 12.93
CA GLU A 28 -5.50 14.26 11.69
C GLU A 28 -5.75 13.38 10.44
N GLY A 29 -6.06 12.09 10.62
CA GLY A 29 -6.23 11.13 9.51
C GLY A 29 -5.67 9.75 9.85
N TYR A 30 -4.95 9.13 8.92
CA TYR A 30 -4.29 7.83 9.11
C TYR A 30 -2.80 7.94 8.82
N LEU A 31 -2.00 7.26 9.64
CA LEU A 31 -0.56 7.19 9.51
C LEU A 31 -0.18 5.79 8.99
N ARG A 32 0.49 5.74 7.85
CA ARG A 32 1.19 4.55 7.36
C ARG A 32 2.60 4.57 7.92
N VAL A 33 3.06 3.47 8.51
CA VAL A 33 4.40 3.33 9.10
C VAL A 33 5.06 2.11 8.50
N THR A 34 6.25 2.29 7.93
CA THR A 34 7.10 1.17 7.50
C THR A 34 8.06 0.80 8.62
N TRP A 35 8.01 -0.46 9.03
CA TRP A 35 8.94 -1.06 9.98
C TRP A 35 10.10 -1.75 9.26
N ASN A 36 11.19 -2.02 9.99
CA ASN A 36 12.32 -2.79 9.47
C ASN A 36 12.71 -3.84 10.51
N GLY A 37 12.01 -4.98 10.46
CA GLY A 37 12.18 -6.07 11.40
C GLY A 37 12.05 -5.63 12.87
N ASP A 38 13.07 -5.94 13.67
CA ASP A 38 13.15 -5.64 15.10
C ASP A 38 13.80 -4.29 15.42
N SER A 39 13.99 -3.44 14.41
CA SER A 39 14.55 -2.09 14.59
C SER A 39 13.74 -1.28 15.60
N ARG A 40 14.44 -0.55 16.47
CA ARG A 40 13.81 0.40 17.41
C ARG A 40 13.21 1.63 16.73
N TYR A 41 13.58 1.89 15.48
CA TYR A 41 13.11 3.02 14.70
C TYR A 41 12.37 2.50 13.47
N CYS A 42 11.21 3.11 13.17
CA CYS A 42 10.57 2.92 11.87
C CYS A 42 11.47 3.49 10.77
N VAL A 43 11.30 2.97 9.55
CA VAL A 43 11.98 3.48 8.35
C VAL A 43 11.45 4.87 8.04
N ASP A 44 10.13 5.00 7.96
CA ASP A 44 9.43 6.26 7.79
C ASP A 44 7.99 6.19 8.32
N GLY A 45 7.27 7.29 8.13
CA GLY A 45 5.83 7.34 8.35
C GLY A 45 5.18 8.45 7.53
N LEU A 46 4.08 8.13 6.86
CA LEU A 46 3.36 9.04 5.98
C LEU A 46 1.94 9.28 6.51
N LEU A 47 1.63 10.56 6.80
CA LEU A 47 0.32 10.97 7.25
C LEU A 47 -0.58 11.27 6.03
N SER A 48 -1.69 10.54 5.94
CA SER A 48 -2.76 10.77 4.98
C SER A 48 -3.96 11.40 5.68
N ARG A 49 -4.33 12.62 5.25
CA ARG A 49 -5.46 13.39 5.79
C ARG A 49 -6.77 13.07 5.09
N THR A 50 -6.71 12.44 3.92
CA THR A 50 -7.89 12.02 3.16
C THR A 50 -7.81 10.54 2.77
N PRO A 51 -8.95 9.89 2.50
CA PRO A 51 -8.96 8.52 1.99
C PRO A 51 -8.19 8.37 0.67
N ASP A 52 -8.29 9.34 -0.24
CA ASP A 52 -7.55 9.31 -1.52
C ASP A 52 -6.03 9.39 -1.31
N GLU A 53 -5.57 10.21 -0.36
CA GLU A 53 -4.15 10.24 0.02
C GLU A 53 -3.67 8.90 0.59
N LEU A 54 -4.48 8.26 1.46
CA LEU A 54 -4.11 6.94 2.00
C LEU A 54 -4.09 5.89 0.90
N PHE A 55 -5.07 5.93 -0.02
CA PHE A 55 -5.15 5.02 -1.14
C PHE A 55 -3.89 5.08 -2.02
N GLU A 56 -3.42 6.27 -2.40
CA GLU A 56 -2.22 6.39 -3.25
C GLU A 56 -0.95 5.97 -2.51
N VAL A 57 -0.84 6.23 -1.20
CA VAL A 57 0.28 5.73 -0.38
C VAL A 57 0.31 4.21 -0.41
N LEU A 58 -0.78 3.55 -0.02
CA LEU A 58 -0.84 2.08 0.03
C LEU A 58 -0.71 1.43 -1.34
N LEU A 59 -1.15 2.10 -2.40
CA LEU A 59 -0.97 1.61 -3.77
C LEU A 59 0.51 1.63 -4.18
N SER A 60 1.25 2.67 -3.79
CA SER A 60 2.69 2.74 -4.02
C SER A 60 3.41 1.64 -3.24
N ASP A 61 3.07 1.44 -1.97
CA ASP A 61 3.67 0.41 -1.11
C ASP A 61 3.38 -1.00 -1.68
N TYR A 62 2.13 -1.26 -2.07
CA TYR A 62 1.73 -2.51 -2.74
C TYR A 62 2.49 -2.77 -4.04
N ARG A 63 2.72 -1.74 -4.88
CA ARG A 63 3.49 -1.90 -6.11
C ARG A 63 4.91 -2.37 -5.81
N SER A 64 5.58 -1.74 -4.84
CA SER A 64 6.93 -2.13 -4.42
C SER A 64 6.96 -3.53 -3.79
N TYR A 65 5.95 -3.90 -3.01
CA TYR A 65 5.78 -5.27 -2.51
C TYR A 65 5.66 -6.29 -3.65
N GLU A 66 4.88 -6.00 -4.68
CA GLU A 66 4.71 -6.88 -5.84
C GLU A 66 5.99 -7.03 -6.67
N GLU A 67 6.71 -5.94 -6.89
CA GLU A 67 8.04 -5.98 -7.54
C GLU A 67 9.03 -6.84 -6.74
N LEU A 68 9.04 -6.70 -5.42
CA LEU A 68 9.86 -7.54 -4.53
C LEU A 68 9.44 -9.02 -4.61
N ARG A 69 8.14 -9.30 -4.66
CA ARG A 69 7.59 -10.65 -4.77
C ARG A 69 7.95 -11.32 -6.11
N LEU A 70 7.87 -10.58 -7.22
CA LEU A 70 8.22 -11.04 -8.56
C LEU A 70 9.73 -11.33 -8.71
N THR A 71 10.55 -10.47 -8.12
CA THR A 71 12.02 -10.63 -8.12
C THR A 71 12.51 -11.60 -7.05
N LYS A 72 11.67 -11.92 -6.06
CA LYS A 72 12.03 -12.63 -4.81
C LYS A 72 13.17 -11.95 -4.05
N GLY A 73 13.39 -10.64 -4.28
CA GLY A 73 14.56 -9.91 -3.79
C GLY A 73 15.90 -10.44 -4.28
N CYS A 74 15.92 -11.31 -5.31
CA CYS A 74 17.14 -12.00 -5.77
C CYS A 74 17.76 -11.40 -7.03
N ARG A 75 17.10 -10.41 -7.64
CA ARG A 75 17.54 -9.71 -8.84
C ARG A 75 16.93 -8.32 -8.90
N GLU A 76 17.47 -7.48 -9.77
CA GLU A 76 16.86 -6.17 -10.08
C GLU A 76 15.48 -6.35 -10.73
N VAL A 77 14.64 -5.34 -10.50
CA VAL A 77 13.33 -5.19 -11.13
C VAL A 77 13.53 -4.92 -12.62
N THR A 78 12.77 -5.60 -13.47
CA THR A 78 12.77 -5.36 -14.93
C THR A 78 11.49 -4.62 -15.34
N GLU A 79 11.49 -4.02 -16.53
CA GLU A 79 10.30 -3.37 -17.11
C GLU A 79 9.07 -4.31 -17.16
N GLU A 80 9.30 -5.61 -17.33
CA GLU A 80 8.22 -6.60 -17.30
C GLU A 80 7.63 -6.76 -15.90
N ASP A 81 8.46 -6.74 -14.85
CA ASP A 81 7.98 -6.81 -13.47
C ASP A 81 7.19 -5.55 -13.10
N GLU A 82 7.69 -4.37 -13.47
CA GLU A 82 6.99 -3.09 -13.28
C GLU A 82 5.61 -3.13 -13.97
N ARG A 83 5.55 -3.64 -15.20
CA ARG A 83 4.29 -3.76 -15.94
C ARG A 83 3.33 -4.72 -15.24
N GLN A 84 3.82 -5.85 -14.73
CA GLN A 84 2.99 -6.81 -14.01
C GLN A 84 2.46 -6.23 -12.70
N ALA A 85 3.31 -5.55 -11.93
CA ALA A 85 2.91 -4.86 -10.71
C ALA A 85 1.86 -3.75 -11.00
N GLU A 86 2.03 -3.00 -12.10
CA GLU A 86 1.07 -1.97 -12.51
C GLU A 86 -0.29 -2.56 -12.90
N ILE A 87 -0.34 -3.70 -13.59
CA ILE A 87 -1.60 -4.40 -13.90
C ILE A 87 -2.34 -4.78 -12.61
N LEU A 88 -1.61 -5.26 -11.60
CA LEU A 88 -2.21 -5.56 -10.29
C LEU A 88 -2.74 -4.29 -9.63
N CYS A 89 -1.98 -3.19 -9.67
CA CYS A 89 -2.41 -1.89 -9.14
C CYS A 89 -3.67 -1.35 -9.82
N GLN A 90 -3.85 -1.59 -11.12
CA GLN A 90 -5.07 -1.18 -11.84
C GLN A 90 -6.34 -1.78 -11.23
N SER A 91 -6.30 -3.05 -10.79
CA SER A 91 -7.45 -3.68 -10.13
C SER A 91 -7.86 -2.97 -8.83
N PHE A 92 -6.90 -2.42 -8.08
CA PHE A 92 -7.18 -1.62 -6.89
C PHE A 92 -7.80 -0.28 -7.26
N ARG A 93 -7.29 0.38 -8.31
CA ARG A 93 -7.85 1.65 -8.83
C ARG A 93 -9.29 1.47 -9.33
N GLU A 94 -9.60 0.34 -9.96
CA GLU A 94 -10.97 0.02 -10.40
C GLU A 94 -11.92 -0.15 -9.21
N ARG A 95 -11.55 -0.97 -8.22
CA ARG A 95 -12.34 -1.12 -6.98
C ARG A 95 -12.55 0.21 -6.27
N TRP A 96 -11.55 1.09 -6.26
CA TRP A 96 -11.67 2.41 -5.62
C TRP A 96 -12.61 3.36 -6.36
N LYS A 97 -12.66 3.29 -7.69
CA LYS A 97 -13.61 4.08 -8.51
C LYS A 97 -15.05 3.62 -8.34
N GLU A 98 -15.28 2.32 -8.16
CA GLU A 98 -16.63 1.80 -7.94
C GLU A 98 -17.28 2.36 -6.67
N GLU A 99 -16.47 2.71 -5.67
CA GLU A 99 -16.92 3.30 -4.40
C GLU A 99 -17.30 4.80 -4.49
N GLU A 100 -17.06 5.44 -5.65
CA GLU A 100 -17.59 6.78 -5.96
C GLU A 100 -19.05 6.78 -6.42
N LYS A 101 -19.58 5.63 -6.87
CA LYS A 101 -20.99 5.48 -7.28
C LYS A 101 -21.92 5.27 -6.08
#